data_AF-C7LBW3-F1
#
_entry.id   AF-C7LBW3-F1
#
_cell.length_a   1.000
_cell.length_b   1.000
_cell.length_c   1.000
_cell.angle_alpha   90.00
_cell.angle_beta   90.00
_cell.angle_gamma   90.00
#
_symmetry.space_group_name_H-M   'P 1'
#
loop_
_entity.id
_entity.type
_entity.pdbx_description
1 polymer ?
#
loop_
_entity_poly.entity_id
_entity_poly.type
_entity_poly.pdbx_seq_one_letter_code
_entity_poly.pdbx_strand_id
1 'polypeptide(L)'
;MTVTVRFAPSPTGYIHIGNTRTALSNWLYASKNNGKFILRYDDTDVERSKDEYAQAIAVDLDWLGVRPDRVEYQSKRFDIYAKAVEKLKTAGLLYACYETADELERRRKLRLARRLPPVYGREALKLTDAEKAALEAEGRKPHWRFLLPNFESDPFATQRTEVHWDDLVRGPQTVDLASMSDPILVREDGTYLYTLPSVVDDIDMGVTHIIRGDDHVTNTGVQISIFKALGATPPVFGHHNLLTTISGEGLSKRTGALSVGSLREAGYEPMAVASLAILIGTSESVTAAPDMAALAEHFDLASISKSSAKFDPSELDALNRSLLHEMPFEKVKPRLEALGICGAKAESFWLAVRGNLDRFSDVSHWWQVVSGDLPEAPDLSGEDRDFVRHAFDLLPPEPWNGQTWKSWTEAVKSATGRKGKNLFMPLRLALTGQAHGPELADLLVLVGLERTKSRRP
;
A
#
# COMPACT_ATOMS: atom_id res chain seq x y z
N MET A 1 -19.16 11.52 -19.24
CA MET A 1 -17.71 11.29 -19.46
C MET A 1 -17.35 10.00 -18.73
N THR A 2 -16.52 9.15 -19.33
CA THR A 2 -15.99 7.96 -18.65
C THR A 2 -15.00 8.40 -17.56
N VAL A 3 -15.08 7.82 -16.37
CA VAL A 3 -14.12 8.11 -15.29
C VAL A 3 -12.75 7.58 -15.70
N THR A 4 -11.74 8.45 -15.71
CA THR A 4 -10.33 8.10 -15.85
C THR A 4 -9.56 8.59 -14.64
N VAL A 5 -8.81 7.69 -14.02
CA VAL A 5 -7.95 7.92 -12.85
C VAL A 5 -6.54 7.40 -13.13
N ARG A 6 -5.57 7.80 -12.31
CA ARG A 6 -4.20 7.30 -12.42
C ARG A 6 -3.47 7.16 -11.10
N PHE A 7 -2.68 6.12 -11.01
CA PHE A 7 -1.60 6.01 -10.03
C PHE A 7 -0.29 6.42 -10.71
N ALA A 8 0.37 7.44 -10.16
CA ALA A 8 1.54 8.07 -10.77
C ALA A 8 2.80 7.96 -9.87
N PRO A 9 3.36 6.76 -9.63
CA PRO A 9 4.54 6.61 -8.79
C PRO A 9 5.82 7.01 -9.53
N SER A 10 6.72 7.72 -8.84
CA SER A 10 8.12 7.81 -9.27
C SER A 10 8.87 6.52 -8.87
N PRO A 11 9.54 5.81 -9.81
CA PRO A 11 10.24 4.56 -9.54
C PRO A 11 11.61 4.81 -8.92
N THR A 12 11.63 5.44 -7.74
CA THR A 12 12.86 5.81 -6.99
C THR A 12 13.04 5.00 -5.71
N GLY A 13 12.26 3.93 -5.55
CA GLY A 13 12.24 3.06 -4.37
C GLY A 13 11.02 2.15 -4.41
N TYR A 14 11.01 1.15 -3.53
CA TYR A 14 9.88 0.24 -3.38
C TYR A 14 8.64 0.97 -2.83
N ILE A 15 7.46 0.54 -3.27
CA ILE A 15 6.20 1.06 -2.73
C ILE A 15 5.90 0.43 -1.38
N HIS A 16 5.37 1.24 -0.46
CA HIS A 16 4.89 0.81 0.85
C HIS A 16 3.37 0.96 0.94
N ILE A 17 2.78 0.54 2.05
CA ILE A 17 1.31 0.53 2.23
C ILE A 17 0.63 1.90 1.98
N GLY A 18 1.28 3.01 2.34
CA GLY A 18 0.79 4.35 1.96
C GLY A 18 0.64 4.58 0.45
N ASN A 19 1.59 4.13 -0.38
CA ASN A 19 1.45 4.20 -1.85
C ASN A 19 0.43 3.18 -2.36
N THR A 20 0.36 2.01 -1.73
CA THR A 20 -0.65 0.98 -2.01
C THR A 20 -2.06 1.51 -1.83
N ARG A 21 -2.32 2.29 -0.77
CA ARG A 21 -3.61 2.98 -0.57
C ARG A 21 -3.97 3.84 -1.77
N THR A 22 -3.06 4.68 -2.25
CA THR A 22 -3.31 5.53 -3.42
C THR A 22 -3.63 4.68 -4.65
N ALA A 23 -2.86 3.62 -4.92
CA ALA A 23 -3.10 2.74 -6.07
C ALA A 23 -4.47 2.04 -5.99
N LEU A 24 -4.79 1.44 -4.83
CA LEU A 24 -6.05 0.74 -4.59
C LEU A 24 -7.25 1.70 -4.62
N SER A 25 -7.15 2.88 -4.02
CA SER A 25 -8.24 3.87 -4.05
C SER A 25 -8.55 4.31 -5.47
N ASN A 26 -7.54 4.55 -6.30
CA ASN A 26 -7.77 4.86 -7.71
C ASN A 26 -8.40 3.65 -8.44
N TRP A 27 -7.85 2.45 -8.29
CA TRP A 27 -8.36 1.27 -8.98
C TRP A 27 -9.80 0.90 -8.57
N LEU A 28 -10.12 0.94 -7.26
CA LEU A 28 -11.47 0.71 -6.75
C LEU A 28 -12.44 1.79 -7.22
N TYR A 29 -12.02 3.06 -7.26
CA TYR A 29 -12.84 4.15 -7.79
C TYR A 29 -13.14 3.98 -9.28
N ALA A 30 -12.15 3.56 -10.08
CA ALA A 30 -12.36 3.22 -11.48
C ALA A 30 -13.34 2.06 -11.62
N SER A 31 -13.11 0.97 -10.88
CA SER A 31 -13.94 -0.25 -10.93
C SER A 31 -15.41 0.05 -10.59
N LYS A 32 -15.67 0.77 -9.49
CA LYS A 32 -17.03 1.16 -9.07
C LYS A 32 -17.76 2.06 -10.08
N ASN A 33 -17.03 2.82 -10.87
CA ASN A 33 -17.58 3.80 -11.82
C ASN A 33 -17.44 3.36 -13.29
N ASN A 34 -17.14 2.09 -13.55
CA ASN A 34 -16.88 1.54 -14.89
C ASN A 34 -15.87 2.39 -15.69
N GLY A 35 -14.85 2.87 -15.00
CA GLY A 35 -13.83 3.77 -15.48
C GLY A 35 -12.57 3.08 -16.00
N LYS A 36 -11.52 3.89 -16.18
CA LYS A 36 -10.19 3.49 -16.63
C LYS A 36 -9.13 3.83 -15.59
N PHE A 37 -8.24 2.88 -15.33
CA PHE A 37 -7.12 3.03 -14.40
C PHE A 37 -5.79 3.04 -15.16
N ILE A 38 -5.06 4.16 -15.05
CA ILE A 38 -3.74 4.34 -15.67
C ILE A 38 -2.64 4.16 -14.63
N LEU A 39 -1.61 3.38 -14.97
CA LEU A 39 -0.34 3.38 -14.27
C LEU A 39 0.65 4.27 -15.03
N ARG A 40 1.08 5.39 -14.44
CA ARG A 40 2.07 6.28 -15.06
C ARG A 40 3.33 6.32 -14.21
N TYR A 41 4.46 5.90 -14.77
CA TYR A 41 5.74 6.07 -14.10
C TYR A 41 6.23 7.51 -14.27
N ASP A 42 6.31 8.23 -13.16
CA ASP A 42 6.83 9.61 -13.11
C ASP A 42 8.37 9.56 -13.03
N ASP A 43 9.00 9.13 -14.14
CA ASP A 43 10.42 8.77 -14.29
C ASP A 43 11.26 9.83 -15.02
N THR A 44 10.91 11.12 -14.87
CA THR A 44 11.65 12.24 -15.48
C THR A 44 13.02 12.48 -14.85
N ASP A 45 13.21 12.05 -13.60
CA ASP A 45 14.47 12.11 -12.87
C ASP A 45 15.29 10.84 -13.14
N VAL A 46 16.12 10.88 -14.18
CA VAL A 46 16.86 9.71 -14.69
C VAL A 46 17.90 9.20 -13.68
N GLU A 47 18.42 10.06 -12.79
CA GLU A 47 19.40 9.65 -11.78
C GLU A 47 18.78 8.80 -10.68
N ARG A 48 17.58 9.16 -10.24
CA ARG A 48 16.89 8.46 -9.14
C ARG A 48 15.94 7.37 -9.61
N SER A 49 15.44 7.47 -10.84
CA SER A 49 14.50 6.51 -11.42
C SER A 49 15.23 5.28 -11.91
N LYS A 50 14.80 4.10 -11.46
CA LYS A 50 15.42 2.84 -11.87
C LYS A 50 14.39 1.82 -12.33
N ASP A 51 14.78 1.05 -13.35
CA ASP A 51 13.94 -0.01 -13.91
C ASP A 51 13.59 -1.08 -12.87
N GLU A 52 14.52 -1.40 -11.95
CA GLU A 52 14.27 -2.34 -10.84
C GLU A 52 13.04 -1.95 -10.00
N TYR A 53 12.86 -0.65 -9.72
CA TYR A 53 11.72 -0.16 -8.96
C TYR A 53 10.45 -0.11 -9.79
N ALA A 54 10.55 0.20 -11.09
CA ALA A 54 9.40 0.18 -11.99
C ALA A 54 8.82 -1.25 -12.12
N GLN A 55 9.69 -2.24 -12.29
CA GLN A 55 9.33 -3.66 -12.31
C GLN A 55 8.74 -4.11 -10.98
N ALA A 56 9.37 -3.75 -9.85
CA ALA A 56 8.86 -4.09 -8.53
C ALA A 56 7.46 -3.53 -8.28
N ILE A 57 7.19 -2.27 -8.69
CA ILE A 57 5.85 -1.68 -8.63
C ILE A 57 4.84 -2.51 -9.44
N ALA A 58 5.18 -2.93 -10.65
CA ALA A 58 4.28 -3.73 -11.47
C ALA A 58 3.96 -5.08 -10.82
N VAL A 59 4.98 -5.78 -10.30
CA VAL A 59 4.83 -7.05 -9.59
C VAL A 59 3.99 -6.89 -8.32
N ASP A 60 4.19 -5.81 -7.57
CA ASP A 60 3.47 -5.52 -6.33
C ASP A 60 1.99 -5.20 -6.60
N LEU A 61 1.69 -4.41 -7.65
CA LEU A 61 0.31 -4.16 -8.08
C LEU A 61 -0.35 -5.43 -8.60
N ASP A 62 0.38 -6.25 -9.38
CA ASP A 62 -0.12 -7.51 -9.90
C ASP A 62 -0.52 -8.47 -8.76
N TRP A 63 0.36 -8.59 -7.76
CA TRP A 63 0.15 -9.39 -6.56
C TRP A 63 -1.06 -8.93 -5.74
N LEU A 64 -1.27 -7.61 -5.63
CA LEU A 64 -2.44 -7.03 -4.96
C LEU A 64 -3.74 -7.22 -5.75
N GLY A 65 -3.70 -7.71 -6.99
CA GLY A 65 -4.88 -7.82 -7.84
C GLY A 65 -5.24 -6.54 -8.61
N VAL A 66 -4.36 -5.54 -8.60
CA VAL A 66 -4.54 -4.29 -9.35
C VAL A 66 -4.00 -4.45 -10.77
N ARG A 67 -4.85 -4.21 -11.78
CA ARG A 67 -4.46 -4.29 -13.20
C ARG A 67 -4.74 -2.95 -13.89
N PRO A 68 -3.73 -2.28 -14.46
CA PRO A 68 -3.93 -1.06 -15.24
C PRO A 68 -4.51 -1.34 -16.63
N ASP A 69 -5.41 -0.47 -17.07
CA ASP A 69 -5.91 -0.44 -18.46
C ASP A 69 -4.85 0.13 -19.42
N ARG A 70 -3.98 1.01 -18.91
CA ARG A 70 -2.94 1.72 -19.68
C ARG A 70 -1.72 1.93 -18.81
N VAL A 71 -0.53 1.72 -19.39
CA VAL A 71 0.76 1.96 -18.74
C VAL A 71 1.55 3.01 -19.52
N GLU A 72 2.06 4.03 -18.84
CA GLU A 72 2.75 5.18 -19.45
C GLU A 72 4.04 5.54 -18.70
N TYR A 73 4.98 6.17 -19.41
CA TYR A 73 6.28 6.58 -18.88
C TYR A 73 6.54 8.04 -19.26
N GLN A 74 6.84 8.90 -18.28
CA GLN A 74 7.09 10.31 -18.54
C GLN A 74 8.39 10.54 -19.32
N SER A 75 9.38 9.68 -19.15
CA SER A 75 10.65 9.68 -19.90
C SER A 75 10.46 9.58 -21.42
N LYS A 76 9.32 9.05 -21.90
CA LYS A 76 8.98 8.93 -23.32
C LYS A 76 8.14 10.09 -23.87
N ARG A 77 7.95 11.14 -23.07
CA ARG A 77 6.91 12.17 -23.32
C ARG A 77 7.46 13.60 -23.29
N PHE A 78 8.79 13.77 -23.40
CA PHE A 78 9.40 15.10 -23.38
C PHE A 78 8.92 16.04 -24.50
N ASP A 79 8.56 15.52 -25.68
CA ASP A 79 8.07 16.34 -26.79
C ASP A 79 6.77 17.09 -26.45
N ILE A 80 5.84 16.46 -25.72
CA ILE A 80 4.59 17.12 -25.32
C ILE A 80 4.82 18.14 -24.20
N TYR A 81 5.80 17.90 -23.32
CA TYR A 81 6.19 18.87 -22.30
C TYR A 81 6.85 20.09 -22.94
N ALA A 82 7.72 19.89 -23.93
CA ALA A 82 8.32 20.97 -24.71
C ALA A 82 7.26 21.84 -25.40
N LYS A 83 6.23 21.23 -26.01
CA LYS A 83 5.10 21.96 -26.59
C LYS A 83 4.32 22.77 -25.55
N ALA A 84 4.08 22.21 -24.37
CA ALA A 84 3.43 22.92 -23.27
C ALA A 84 4.28 24.10 -22.76
N VAL A 85 5.59 23.92 -22.64
CA VAL A 85 6.54 25.01 -22.30
C VAL A 85 6.45 26.15 -23.30
N GLU A 86 6.53 25.86 -24.60
CA GLU A 86 6.48 26.90 -25.63
C GLU A 86 5.13 27.61 -25.67
N LYS A 87 4.04 26.88 -25.42
CA LYS A 87 2.70 27.48 -25.26
C LYS A 87 2.65 28.47 -24.09
N LEU A 88 3.20 28.09 -22.94
CA LEU A 88 3.22 28.96 -21.74
C LEU A 88 4.16 30.15 -21.91
N LYS A 89 5.32 29.99 -22.57
CA LYS A 89 6.24 31.09 -22.91
C LYS A 89 5.57 32.09 -23.85
N THR A 90 4.93 31.60 -24.91
CA THR A 90 4.22 32.44 -25.90
C THR A 90 3.09 33.23 -25.23
N ALA A 91 2.42 32.64 -24.23
CA ALA A 91 1.39 33.31 -23.44
C ALA A 91 1.95 34.30 -22.39
N GLY A 92 3.27 34.42 -22.24
CA GLY A 92 3.91 35.25 -21.21
C GLY A 92 3.75 34.71 -19.78
N LEU A 93 3.33 33.44 -19.63
CA LEU A 93 3.06 32.80 -18.34
C LEU A 93 4.23 31.97 -17.82
N LEU A 94 5.27 31.79 -18.62
CA LEU A 94 6.50 31.08 -18.23
C LEU A 94 7.70 31.98 -18.55
N TYR A 95 8.40 32.45 -17.52
CA TYR A 95 9.48 33.43 -17.66
C TYR A 95 10.82 32.86 -17.18
N ALA A 96 11.89 33.37 -17.78
CA ALA A 96 13.26 32.97 -17.50
C ALA A 96 13.77 33.62 -16.21
N CYS A 97 14.43 32.83 -15.38
CA CYS A 97 15.05 33.21 -14.12
C CYS A 97 16.51 32.76 -14.14
N TYR A 98 17.42 33.61 -13.66
CA TYR A 98 18.87 33.40 -13.74
C TYR A 98 19.55 33.40 -12.36
N GLU A 99 18.74 33.45 -11.30
CA GLU A 99 19.24 33.37 -9.94
C GLU A 99 19.82 31.99 -9.64
N THR A 100 20.98 31.97 -9.00
CA THR A 100 21.60 30.74 -8.51
C THR A 100 20.89 30.23 -7.25
N ALA A 101 21.09 28.95 -6.91
CA ALA A 101 20.55 28.36 -5.68
C ALA A 101 20.99 29.15 -4.42
N ASP A 102 22.25 29.60 -4.38
CA ASP A 102 22.79 30.39 -3.26
C ASP A 102 22.15 31.79 -3.17
N GLU A 103 21.90 32.43 -4.31
CA GLU A 103 21.20 33.71 -4.35
C GLU A 103 19.76 33.59 -3.85
N LEU A 104 19.04 32.54 -4.26
CA LEU A 104 17.68 32.24 -3.81
C LEU A 104 17.65 31.95 -2.30
N GLU A 105 18.57 31.15 -1.78
CA GLU A 105 18.65 30.83 -0.35
C GLU A 105 19.01 32.06 0.48
N ARG A 106 19.92 32.93 0.00
CA ARG A 106 20.22 34.21 0.64
C ARG A 106 18.99 35.10 0.72
N ARG A 107 18.23 35.23 -0.38
CA ARG A 107 16.98 35.99 -0.41
C ARG A 107 15.95 35.43 0.58
N ARG A 108 15.79 34.10 0.61
CA ARG A 108 14.91 33.42 1.56
C ARG A 108 15.28 33.74 3.02
N LYS A 109 16.56 33.62 3.38
CA LYS A 109 17.07 33.94 4.73
C LYS A 109 16.81 35.41 5.10
N LEU A 110 17.03 36.35 4.18
CA LEU A 110 16.76 37.78 4.40
C LEU A 110 15.28 38.07 4.66
N ARG A 111 14.37 37.41 3.93
CA ARG A 111 12.92 37.54 4.16
C ARG A 111 12.50 36.99 5.52
N LEU A 112 12.98 35.80 5.87
CA LEU A 112 12.71 35.17 7.17
C LEU A 112 13.23 36.03 8.33
N ALA A 113 14.44 36.61 8.21
CA ALA A 113 14.99 37.51 9.21
C ALA A 113 14.13 38.78 9.44
N ARG A 114 13.39 39.21 8.40
CA ARG A 114 12.42 40.31 8.45
C ARG A 114 11.01 39.86 8.82
N ARG A 115 10.81 38.58 9.20
CA ARG A 115 9.50 37.96 9.47
C ARG A 115 8.50 38.08 8.30
N LEU A 116 9.02 38.17 7.07
CA LEU A 116 8.21 38.17 5.85
C LEU A 116 8.05 36.72 5.33
N PRO A 117 6.89 36.36 4.76
CA PRO A 117 6.72 35.06 4.12
C PRO A 117 7.77 34.83 3.02
N PRO A 118 8.35 33.62 2.90
CA PRO A 118 9.42 33.32 1.94
C PRO A 118 8.88 33.09 0.51
N VAL A 119 8.07 34.02 0.02
CA VAL A 119 7.51 34.02 -1.34
C VAL A 119 8.51 34.67 -2.31
N TYR A 120 8.70 34.05 -3.48
CA TYR A 120 9.55 34.57 -4.55
C TYR A 120 9.04 35.93 -5.06
N GLY A 121 9.94 36.92 -5.16
CA GLY A 121 9.57 38.31 -5.41
C GLY A 121 9.45 38.70 -6.89
N ARG A 122 9.53 37.74 -7.82
CA ARG A 122 9.46 37.93 -9.27
C ARG A 122 10.55 38.83 -9.84
N GLU A 123 11.69 38.96 -9.15
CA GLU A 123 12.74 39.91 -9.57
C GLU A 123 13.25 39.65 -10.98
N ALA A 124 13.24 38.39 -11.45
CA ALA A 124 13.62 38.04 -12.81
C ALA A 124 12.74 38.67 -13.90
N LEU A 125 11.49 39.06 -13.60
CA LEU A 125 10.63 39.79 -14.55
C LEU A 125 11.16 41.20 -14.86
N LYS A 126 12.08 41.74 -14.05
CA LYS A 126 12.70 43.06 -14.28
C LYS A 126 13.86 43.00 -15.27
N LEU A 127 14.36 41.80 -15.58
CA LEU A 127 15.51 41.65 -16.46
C LEU A 127 15.14 42.06 -17.89
N THR A 128 15.91 43.00 -18.42
CA THR A 128 15.90 43.37 -19.83
C THR A 128 16.51 42.27 -20.69
N ASP A 129 16.21 42.26 -21.99
CA ASP A 129 16.78 41.25 -22.89
C ASP A 129 18.31 41.38 -23.02
N ALA A 130 18.86 42.58 -22.84
CA ALA A 130 20.30 42.81 -22.77
C ALA A 130 20.94 42.18 -21.52
N GLU A 131 20.30 42.29 -20.35
CA GLU A 131 20.77 41.67 -19.12
C GLU A 131 20.69 40.14 -19.20
N LYS A 132 19.60 39.60 -19.76
CA LYS A 132 19.46 38.15 -20.00
C LYS A 132 20.59 37.66 -20.91
N ALA A 133 20.83 38.33 -22.04
CA ALA A 133 21.89 37.97 -22.98
C ALA A 133 23.29 38.06 -22.34
N ALA A 134 23.53 39.03 -21.45
CA ALA A 134 24.79 39.13 -20.71
C ALA A 134 24.98 37.93 -19.75
N LEU A 135 23.94 37.55 -19.00
CA LEU A 135 23.98 36.39 -18.11
C LEU A 135 24.19 35.08 -18.88
N GLU A 136 23.54 34.93 -20.04
CA GLU A 136 23.74 33.79 -20.94
C GLU A 136 25.17 33.75 -21.51
N ALA A 137 25.75 34.91 -21.85
CA ALA A 137 27.14 35.01 -22.31
C ALA A 137 28.17 34.65 -21.23
N GLU A 138 27.83 34.82 -19.94
CA GLU A 138 28.60 34.32 -18.80
C GLU A 138 28.45 32.81 -18.58
N GLY A 139 27.63 32.14 -19.40
CA GLY A 139 27.37 30.70 -19.33
C GLY A 139 26.23 30.31 -18.38
N ARG A 140 25.50 31.29 -17.81
CA ARG A 140 24.31 30.97 -17.00
C ARG A 140 23.20 30.44 -17.90
N LYS A 141 22.51 29.40 -17.44
CA LYS A 141 21.30 28.90 -18.09
C LYS A 141 20.07 29.31 -17.28
N PRO A 142 18.95 29.66 -17.92
CA PRO A 142 17.75 30.01 -17.19
C PRO A 142 17.05 28.77 -16.62
N HIS A 143 16.52 28.88 -15.40
CA HIS A 143 15.40 28.08 -14.96
C HIS A 143 14.10 28.82 -15.26
N TRP A 144 12.98 28.12 -15.39
CA TRP A 144 11.72 28.72 -15.84
C TRP A 144 10.63 28.61 -14.79
N ARG A 145 10.02 29.75 -14.44
CA ARG A 145 8.94 29.85 -13.45
C ARG A 145 7.60 30.17 -14.07
N PHE A 146 6.56 29.52 -13.60
CA PHE A 146 5.19 29.82 -13.99
C PHE A 146 4.67 31.02 -13.21
N LEU A 147 4.26 32.04 -13.94
CA LEU A 147 3.69 33.27 -13.41
C LEU A 147 2.28 32.98 -12.89
N LEU A 148 2.11 32.94 -11.56
CA LEU A 148 0.81 32.70 -10.96
C LEU A 148 -0.14 33.87 -11.23
N PRO A 149 -1.42 33.62 -11.57
CA PRO A 149 -2.40 34.67 -11.88
C PRO A 149 -2.96 35.31 -10.61
N ASN A 150 -2.07 35.87 -9.78
CA ASN A 150 -2.38 36.46 -8.48
C ASN A 150 -2.15 37.99 -8.46
N PHE A 151 -2.35 38.64 -9.60
CA PHE A 151 -2.17 40.07 -9.82
C PHE A 151 -3.13 40.53 -10.94
N GLU A 152 -3.40 41.84 -11.03
CA GLU A 152 -4.27 42.38 -12.09
C GLU A 152 -3.46 42.84 -13.31
N SER A 153 -2.69 43.91 -13.15
CA SER A 153 -1.90 44.53 -14.22
C SER A 153 -0.40 44.55 -13.92
N ASP A 154 -0.02 44.74 -12.65
CA ASP A 154 1.37 44.75 -12.21
C ASP A 154 1.74 43.40 -11.55
N PRO A 155 2.63 42.58 -12.17
CA PRO A 155 3.04 41.31 -11.60
C PRO A 155 3.83 41.45 -10.28
N PHE A 156 4.30 42.63 -9.91
CA PHE A 156 4.96 42.89 -8.62
C PHE A 156 3.98 43.21 -7.49
N ALA A 157 2.74 43.58 -7.82
CA ALA A 157 1.67 43.87 -6.86
C ALA A 157 0.72 42.68 -6.72
N THR A 158 1.17 41.63 -6.02
CA THR A 158 0.36 40.44 -5.79
C THR A 158 -0.84 40.74 -4.89
N GLN A 159 -2.00 40.18 -5.23
CA GLN A 159 -3.24 40.25 -4.46
C GLN A 159 -3.80 38.86 -4.15
N ARG A 160 -4.49 38.76 -3.01
CA ARG A 160 -5.16 37.51 -2.59
C ARG A 160 -6.01 36.98 -3.74
N THR A 161 -5.71 35.77 -4.17
CA THR A 161 -6.40 35.12 -5.29
C THR A 161 -6.70 33.69 -4.90
N GLU A 162 -7.95 33.45 -4.58
CA GLU A 162 -8.40 32.16 -4.05
C GLU A 162 -8.78 31.21 -5.17
N VAL A 163 -8.18 30.02 -5.14
CA VAL A 163 -8.59 28.88 -5.95
C VAL A 163 -9.41 27.95 -5.07
N HIS A 164 -10.68 27.80 -5.41
CA HIS A 164 -11.62 26.92 -4.73
C HIS A 164 -11.88 25.66 -5.55
N TRP A 165 -12.07 24.53 -4.86
CA TRP A 165 -12.60 23.29 -5.44
C TRP A 165 -13.28 22.45 -4.36
N ASP A 166 -14.18 21.57 -4.79
CA ASP A 166 -14.81 20.58 -3.93
C ASP A 166 -14.02 19.28 -3.99
N ASP A 167 -13.31 18.95 -2.91
CA ASP A 167 -12.52 17.75 -2.80
C ASP A 167 -13.39 16.53 -2.41
N LEU A 168 -13.18 15.39 -3.08
CA LEU A 168 -13.94 14.17 -2.84
C LEU A 168 -13.80 13.60 -1.42
N VAL A 169 -12.69 13.92 -0.73
CA VAL A 169 -12.43 13.44 0.64
C VAL A 169 -12.58 14.58 1.63
N ARG A 170 -11.95 15.72 1.35
CA ARG A 170 -11.83 16.81 2.33
C ARG A 170 -13.02 17.78 2.32
N GLY A 171 -13.87 17.71 1.29
CA GLY A 171 -14.94 18.67 1.03
C GLY A 171 -14.40 19.97 0.42
N PRO A 172 -15.08 21.11 0.59
CA PRO A 172 -14.63 22.40 0.04
C PRO A 172 -13.21 22.74 0.50
N GLN A 173 -12.31 23.04 -0.44
CA GLN A 173 -10.93 23.45 -0.20
C GLN A 173 -10.62 24.78 -0.88
N THR A 174 -9.65 25.50 -0.31
CA THR A 174 -9.20 26.81 -0.82
C THR A 174 -7.69 26.93 -0.70
N VAL A 175 -7.05 27.48 -1.73
CA VAL A 175 -5.64 27.91 -1.69
C VAL A 175 -5.55 29.35 -2.19
N ASP A 176 -4.90 30.22 -1.42
CA ASP A 176 -4.56 31.58 -1.86
C ASP A 176 -3.24 31.58 -2.63
N LEU A 177 -3.28 31.87 -3.92
CA LEU A 177 -2.11 31.93 -4.79
C LEU A 177 -1.14 33.06 -4.42
N ALA A 178 -1.57 34.10 -3.72
CA ALA A 178 -0.66 35.16 -3.25
C ALA A 178 0.29 34.68 -2.15
N SER A 179 -0.09 33.62 -1.43
CA SER A 179 0.76 32.98 -0.43
C SER A 179 1.80 32.02 -1.02
N MET A 180 1.75 31.79 -2.33
CA MET A 180 2.57 30.82 -3.06
C MET A 180 3.64 31.51 -3.89
N SER A 181 4.82 30.88 -3.99
CA SER A 181 5.82 31.30 -4.97
C SER A 181 5.44 30.79 -6.37
N ASP A 182 5.75 31.58 -7.38
CA ASP A 182 5.76 31.13 -8.78
C ASP A 182 6.60 29.86 -8.91
N PRO A 183 5.99 28.69 -9.22
CA PRO A 183 6.68 27.41 -9.18
C PRO A 183 7.65 27.31 -10.35
N ILE A 184 8.81 26.70 -10.10
CA ILE A 184 9.73 26.31 -11.17
C ILE A 184 9.09 25.13 -11.91
N LEU A 185 8.98 25.22 -13.24
CA LEU A 185 8.49 24.14 -14.08
C LEU A 185 9.61 23.45 -14.88
N VAL A 186 10.66 24.21 -15.22
CA VAL A 186 11.85 23.71 -15.92
C VAL A 186 13.08 24.16 -15.15
N ARG A 187 13.98 23.23 -14.82
CA ARG A 187 15.24 23.51 -14.15
C ARG A 187 16.28 24.09 -15.11
N GLU A 188 17.38 24.58 -14.53
CA GLU A 188 18.54 25.10 -15.26
C GLU A 188 19.18 24.05 -16.20
N ASP A 189 19.16 22.78 -15.81
CA ASP A 189 19.64 21.65 -16.61
C ASP A 189 18.67 21.21 -17.71
N GLY A 190 17.51 21.88 -17.85
CA GLY A 190 16.46 21.55 -18.80
C GLY A 190 15.47 20.47 -18.33
N THR A 191 15.70 19.84 -17.17
CA THR A 191 14.79 18.82 -16.64
C THR A 191 13.48 19.43 -16.15
N TYR A 192 12.39 18.69 -16.31
CA TYR A 192 11.07 19.12 -15.87
C TYR A 192 10.81 18.76 -14.40
N LEU A 193 10.21 19.70 -13.66
CA LEU A 193 9.73 19.43 -12.31
C LEU A 193 8.30 18.89 -12.32
N TYR A 194 8.01 17.96 -11.41
CA TYR A 194 6.74 17.23 -11.23
C TYR A 194 5.47 17.97 -11.71
N THR A 195 5.28 19.23 -11.31
CA THR A 195 4.07 19.99 -11.56
C THR A 195 3.71 20.07 -13.05
N LEU A 196 4.67 20.33 -13.94
CA LEU A 196 4.38 20.49 -15.37
C LEU A 196 4.08 19.14 -16.05
N PRO A 197 4.95 18.11 -16.00
CA PRO A 197 4.65 16.80 -16.58
C PRO A 197 3.35 16.22 -16.06
N SER A 198 3.09 16.34 -14.74
CA SER A 198 1.87 15.82 -14.12
C SER A 198 0.61 16.44 -14.73
N VAL A 199 0.54 17.77 -14.89
CA VAL A 199 -0.60 18.46 -15.50
C VAL A 199 -0.73 18.14 -16.99
N VAL A 200 0.38 18.20 -17.74
CA VAL A 200 0.35 17.95 -19.19
C VAL A 200 -0.11 16.53 -19.50
N ASP A 201 0.36 15.55 -18.73
CA ASP A 201 -0.06 14.16 -18.88
C ASP A 201 -1.49 13.93 -18.44
N ASP A 202 -1.94 14.55 -17.34
CA ASP A 202 -3.32 14.42 -16.90
C ASP A 202 -4.30 15.02 -17.96
N ILE A 203 -3.90 16.08 -18.69
CA ILE A 203 -4.63 16.60 -19.86
C ILE A 203 -4.62 15.59 -21.02
N ASP A 204 -3.44 15.16 -21.48
CA ASP A 204 -3.29 14.29 -22.66
C ASP A 204 -3.94 12.92 -22.47
N MET A 205 -3.86 12.37 -21.25
CA MET A 205 -4.44 11.08 -20.89
C MET A 205 -5.94 11.16 -20.58
N GLY A 206 -6.53 12.36 -20.57
CA GLY A 206 -7.94 12.57 -20.26
C GLY A 206 -8.29 12.15 -18.83
N VAL A 207 -7.40 12.40 -17.87
CA VAL A 207 -7.64 12.13 -16.45
C VAL A 207 -8.77 13.03 -15.96
N THR A 208 -9.79 12.41 -15.39
CA THR A 208 -10.99 13.09 -14.90
C THR A 208 -10.99 13.27 -13.38
N HIS A 209 -10.28 12.38 -12.68
CA HIS A 209 -10.22 12.33 -11.22
C HIS A 209 -8.78 12.08 -10.77
N ILE A 210 -8.28 12.93 -9.87
CA ILE A 210 -6.96 12.83 -9.26
C ILE A 210 -7.15 12.49 -7.78
N ILE A 211 -6.89 11.23 -7.42
CA ILE A 211 -6.95 10.75 -6.04
C ILE A 211 -5.52 10.52 -5.55
N ARG A 212 -5.09 11.25 -4.51
CA ARG A 212 -3.70 11.24 -3.98
C ARG A 212 -3.65 11.61 -2.49
N GLY A 213 -2.46 11.58 -1.89
CA GLY A 213 -2.23 11.99 -0.49
C GLY A 213 -2.48 13.49 -0.25
N ASP A 214 -2.87 13.84 0.96
CA ASP A 214 -3.22 15.22 1.35
C ASP A 214 -2.03 16.17 1.52
N ASP A 215 -0.79 15.67 1.45
CA ASP A 215 0.42 16.45 1.27
C ASP A 215 0.46 17.24 -0.05
N HIS A 216 -0.45 16.94 -0.99
CA HIS A 216 -0.57 17.63 -2.27
C HIS A 216 -1.74 18.62 -2.37
N VAL A 217 -2.48 18.87 -1.28
CA VAL A 217 -3.60 19.84 -1.29
C VAL A 217 -3.15 21.21 -1.79
N THR A 218 -2.03 21.73 -1.30
CA THR A 218 -1.51 23.04 -1.72
C THR A 218 -1.07 23.05 -3.19
N ASN A 219 -0.51 21.94 -3.69
CA ASN A 219 -0.12 21.80 -5.10
C ASN A 219 -1.33 21.89 -6.04
N THR A 220 -2.51 21.48 -5.58
CA THR A 220 -3.76 21.50 -6.36
C THR A 220 -4.14 22.89 -6.83
N GLY A 221 -4.04 23.92 -5.98
CA GLY A 221 -4.36 25.31 -6.37
C GLY A 221 -3.46 25.81 -7.51
N VAL A 222 -2.18 25.49 -7.45
CA VAL A 222 -1.20 25.79 -8.51
C VAL A 222 -1.51 25.00 -9.78
N GLN A 223 -1.76 23.68 -9.67
CA GLN A 223 -2.06 22.83 -10.82
C GLN A 223 -3.34 23.25 -11.54
N ILE A 224 -4.41 23.60 -10.80
CA ILE A 224 -5.65 24.16 -11.38
C ILE A 224 -5.36 25.38 -12.25
N SER A 225 -4.46 26.26 -11.80
CA SER A 225 -4.06 27.44 -12.57
C SER A 225 -3.32 27.08 -13.85
N ILE A 226 -2.47 26.04 -13.82
CA ILE A 226 -1.75 25.54 -14.99
C ILE A 226 -2.69 24.82 -15.97
N PHE A 227 -3.65 24.02 -15.50
CA PHE A 227 -4.70 23.43 -16.35
C PHE A 227 -5.44 24.53 -17.14
N LYS A 228 -5.88 25.57 -16.44
CA LYS A 228 -6.56 26.73 -17.06
C LYS A 228 -5.66 27.46 -18.05
N ALA A 229 -4.40 27.71 -17.70
CA ALA A 229 -3.42 28.35 -18.59
C ALA A 229 -3.14 27.53 -19.86
N LEU A 230 -3.19 26.21 -19.77
CA LEU A 230 -3.07 25.31 -20.91
C LEU A 230 -4.40 25.12 -21.68
N GLY A 231 -5.47 25.79 -21.26
CA GLY A 231 -6.79 25.76 -21.91
C GLY A 231 -7.58 24.48 -21.62
N ALA A 232 -7.29 23.79 -20.52
CA ALA A 232 -7.96 22.58 -20.11
C ALA A 232 -8.84 22.79 -18.86
N THR A 233 -9.93 22.03 -18.77
CA THR A 233 -10.74 21.95 -17.56
C THR A 233 -9.98 21.13 -16.51
N PRO A 234 -9.78 21.64 -15.28
CA PRO A 234 -9.18 20.87 -14.22
C PRO A 234 -10.01 19.62 -13.88
N PRO A 235 -9.37 18.48 -13.56
CA PRO A 235 -10.07 17.30 -13.08
C PRO A 235 -10.67 17.51 -11.69
N VAL A 236 -11.50 16.57 -11.25
CA VAL A 236 -11.94 16.48 -9.86
C VAL A 236 -10.79 15.96 -9.00
N PHE A 237 -10.66 16.45 -7.78
CA PHE A 237 -9.57 16.06 -6.86
C PHE A 237 -10.12 15.37 -5.62
N GLY A 238 -9.36 14.40 -5.09
CA GLY A 238 -9.61 13.74 -3.81
C GLY A 238 -8.29 13.55 -3.05
N HIS A 239 -8.22 14.08 -1.83
CA HIS A 239 -7.00 14.04 -1.02
C HIS A 239 -7.18 13.16 0.22
N HIS A 240 -6.74 11.90 0.14
CA HIS A 240 -6.80 10.97 1.26
C HIS A 240 -5.72 11.26 2.30
N ASN A 241 -5.98 10.92 3.56
CA ASN A 241 -5.00 11.05 4.62
C ASN A 241 -3.73 10.22 4.38
N LEU A 242 -2.62 10.69 4.93
CA LEU A 242 -1.38 9.93 4.99
C LEU A 242 -1.41 8.87 6.09
N LEU A 243 -0.62 7.83 5.87
CA LEU A 243 -0.36 6.78 6.86
C LEU A 243 0.96 7.06 7.59
N THR A 244 0.94 6.93 8.90
CA THR A 244 2.12 7.01 9.78
C THR A 244 2.31 5.70 10.52
N THR A 245 3.50 5.47 11.06
CA THR A 245 3.76 4.37 11.99
C THR A 245 3.06 4.62 13.34
N ILE A 246 3.03 3.62 14.21
CA ILE A 246 2.53 3.78 15.59
C ILE A 246 3.27 4.88 16.37
N SER A 247 4.55 5.12 16.07
CA SER A 247 5.37 6.19 16.64
C SER A 247 5.08 7.57 16.04
N GLY A 248 4.27 7.64 14.98
CA GLY A 248 3.89 8.87 14.29
C GLY A 248 4.84 9.28 13.17
N GLU A 249 5.86 8.47 12.87
CA GLU A 249 6.78 8.73 11.76
C GLU A 249 6.10 8.43 10.41
N GLY A 250 6.45 9.21 9.38
CA GLY A 250 5.99 8.94 8.03
C GLY A 250 6.57 7.62 7.49
N LEU A 251 5.78 6.88 6.72
CA LEU A 251 6.29 5.69 6.02
C LEU A 251 7.30 6.12 4.94
N SER A 252 8.47 5.50 4.92
CA SER A 252 9.57 5.88 4.03
C SER A 252 9.81 4.83 2.94
N LYS A 253 10.15 5.29 1.73
CA LYS A 253 10.57 4.43 0.61
C LYS A 253 11.99 3.86 0.77
N ARG A 254 12.80 4.37 1.72
CA ARG A 254 14.24 4.10 1.80
C ARG A 254 14.61 2.92 2.69
N THR A 255 13.80 2.65 3.72
CA THR A 255 14.10 1.64 4.73
C THR A 255 13.73 0.22 4.30
N GLY A 256 12.92 0.05 3.24
CA GLY A 256 12.46 -1.25 2.73
C GLY A 256 11.48 -1.99 3.66
N ALA A 257 11.55 -1.74 4.97
CA ALA A 257 10.59 -2.16 5.97
C ALA A 257 9.19 -1.64 5.60
N LEU A 258 8.21 -2.56 5.57
CA LEU A 258 6.82 -2.32 5.13
C LEU A 258 6.64 -2.01 3.64
N SER A 259 7.62 -2.33 2.80
CA SER A 259 7.39 -2.42 1.34
C SER A 259 6.42 -3.56 1.02
N VAL A 260 5.64 -3.41 -0.05
CA VAL A 260 4.69 -4.45 -0.48
C VAL A 260 5.42 -5.77 -0.77
N GLY A 261 6.58 -5.71 -1.44
CA GLY A 261 7.45 -6.86 -1.64
C GLY A 261 7.84 -7.57 -0.33
N SER A 262 8.25 -6.83 0.70
CA SER A 262 8.59 -7.44 2.01
C SER A 262 7.39 -8.09 2.71
N LEU A 263 6.18 -7.52 2.57
CA LEU A 263 4.97 -8.12 3.11
C LEU A 263 4.60 -9.41 2.38
N ARG A 264 4.74 -9.44 1.06
CA ARG A 264 4.57 -10.65 0.25
C ARG A 264 5.56 -11.74 0.66
N GLU A 265 6.83 -11.40 0.80
CA GLU A 265 7.89 -12.34 1.24
C GLU A 265 7.65 -12.87 2.66
N ALA A 266 7.11 -12.04 3.55
CA ALA A 266 6.69 -12.43 4.90
C ALA A 266 5.43 -13.32 4.94
N GLY A 267 4.86 -13.68 3.78
CA GLY A 267 3.76 -14.63 3.66
C GLY A 267 2.37 -14.05 3.98
N TYR A 268 2.22 -12.73 4.00
CA TYR A 268 0.90 -12.11 4.11
C TYR A 268 0.05 -12.39 2.86
N GLU A 269 -1.26 -12.48 3.02
CA GLU A 269 -2.21 -12.54 1.93
C GLU A 269 -2.39 -11.13 1.32
N PRO A 270 -2.49 -11.02 -0.02
CA PRO A 270 -2.64 -9.71 -0.68
C PRO A 270 -3.90 -8.97 -0.22
N MET A 271 -4.98 -9.71 0.06
CA MET A 271 -6.21 -9.12 0.57
C MET A 271 -6.09 -8.58 2.00
N ALA A 272 -5.22 -9.12 2.86
CA ALA A 272 -4.99 -8.54 4.19
C ALA A 272 -4.38 -7.14 4.06
N VAL A 273 -3.38 -7.01 3.16
CA VAL A 273 -2.72 -5.75 2.86
C VAL A 273 -3.69 -4.77 2.21
N ALA A 274 -4.49 -5.21 1.24
CA ALA A 274 -5.46 -4.37 0.54
C ALA A 274 -6.57 -3.86 1.47
N SER A 275 -7.16 -4.76 2.28
CA SER A 275 -8.17 -4.40 3.27
C SER A 275 -7.65 -3.37 4.26
N LEU A 276 -6.46 -3.60 4.83
CA LEU A 276 -5.89 -2.64 5.77
C LEU A 276 -5.62 -1.29 5.10
N ALA A 277 -5.00 -1.28 3.91
CA ALA A 277 -4.65 -0.05 3.22
C ALA A 277 -5.86 0.84 2.90
N ILE A 278 -7.02 0.24 2.61
CA ILE A 278 -8.25 0.96 2.27
C ILE A 278 -9.07 1.36 3.49
N LEU A 279 -9.27 0.45 4.45
CA LEU A 279 -10.19 0.66 5.57
C LEU A 279 -9.56 1.50 6.69
N ILE A 280 -8.23 1.48 6.83
CA ILE A 280 -7.57 2.20 7.91
C ILE A 280 -7.77 3.72 7.79
N GLY A 281 -8.15 4.36 8.89
CA GLY A 281 -8.45 5.80 8.90
C GLY A 281 -9.73 6.18 8.15
N THR A 282 -10.65 5.24 7.95
CA THR A 282 -12.03 5.51 7.53
C THR A 282 -12.99 5.37 8.71
N SER A 283 -14.27 5.69 8.51
CA SER A 283 -15.33 5.38 9.48
C SER A 283 -15.78 3.91 9.46
N GLU A 284 -15.32 3.11 8.51
CA GLU A 284 -15.63 1.69 8.41
C GLU A 284 -14.82 0.87 9.42
N SER A 285 -15.36 -0.30 9.79
CA SER A 285 -14.60 -1.26 10.58
C SER A 285 -13.51 -1.90 9.73
N VAL A 286 -12.30 -2.02 10.28
CA VAL A 286 -11.19 -2.68 9.61
C VAL A 286 -11.41 -4.20 9.66
N THR A 287 -11.85 -4.76 8.54
CA THR A 287 -12.17 -6.19 8.38
C THR A 287 -11.46 -6.79 7.17
N ALA A 288 -11.27 -8.10 7.20
CA ALA A 288 -10.61 -8.85 6.14
C ALA A 288 -11.60 -9.10 4.99
N ALA A 289 -11.42 -8.41 3.87
CA ALA A 289 -12.24 -8.64 2.68
C ALA A 289 -11.72 -9.87 1.93
N PRO A 290 -12.58 -10.84 1.56
CA PRO A 290 -12.13 -12.08 0.91
C PRO A 290 -11.65 -11.91 -0.53
N ASP A 291 -12.03 -10.80 -1.18
CA ASP A 291 -11.61 -10.42 -2.53
C ASP A 291 -11.86 -8.92 -2.78
N MET A 292 -11.41 -8.45 -3.95
CA MET A 292 -11.54 -7.06 -4.37
C MET A 292 -12.99 -6.60 -4.55
N ALA A 293 -13.91 -7.50 -4.89
CA ALA A 293 -15.31 -7.14 -5.07
C ALA A 293 -15.94 -6.81 -3.71
N ALA A 294 -15.71 -7.65 -2.69
CA ALA A 294 -16.12 -7.38 -1.32
C ALA A 294 -15.45 -6.10 -0.78
N LEU A 295 -14.16 -5.88 -1.03
CA LEU A 295 -13.48 -4.66 -0.61
C LEU A 295 -14.08 -3.40 -1.27
N ALA A 296 -14.49 -3.50 -2.53
CA ALA A 296 -15.11 -2.40 -3.25
C ALA A 296 -16.44 -1.97 -2.63
N GLU A 297 -17.20 -2.88 -2.01
CA GLU A 297 -18.46 -2.54 -1.31
C GLU A 297 -18.22 -1.55 -0.16
N HIS A 298 -17.13 -1.74 0.60
CA HIS A 298 -16.72 -0.86 1.70
C HIS A 298 -15.95 0.40 1.26
N PHE A 299 -15.56 0.49 -0.02
CA PHE A 299 -14.79 1.62 -0.50
C PHE A 299 -15.66 2.86 -0.74
N ASP A 300 -15.49 3.88 0.11
CA ASP A 300 -16.05 5.22 -0.07
C ASP A 300 -14.97 6.27 0.25
N LEU A 301 -14.79 7.24 -0.63
CA LEU A 301 -13.85 8.34 -0.41
C LEU A 301 -14.35 9.30 0.67
N ALA A 302 -15.66 9.48 0.80
CA ALA A 302 -16.26 10.38 1.78
C ALA A 302 -16.14 9.87 3.22
N SER A 303 -15.91 8.56 3.41
CA SER A 303 -15.70 7.94 4.72
C SER A 303 -14.28 8.11 5.25
N ILE A 304 -13.33 8.56 4.42
CA ILE A 304 -11.92 8.74 4.80
C ILE A 304 -11.78 9.95 5.74
N SER A 305 -11.15 9.72 6.89
CA SER A 305 -10.83 10.77 7.85
C SER A 305 -9.83 11.79 7.30
N LYS A 306 -9.95 13.04 7.74
CA LYS A 306 -9.04 14.15 7.38
C LYS A 306 -7.69 14.08 8.12
N SER A 307 -7.62 13.32 9.21
CA SER A 307 -6.42 13.17 10.04
C SER A 307 -5.58 11.98 9.58
N SER A 308 -4.26 12.04 9.77
CA SER A 308 -3.37 10.92 9.50
C SER A 308 -3.80 9.66 10.25
N ALA A 309 -3.72 8.50 9.60
CA ALA A 309 -4.02 7.22 10.22
C ALA A 309 -2.74 6.49 10.62
N LYS A 310 -2.78 5.82 11.78
CA LYS A 310 -1.65 5.04 12.29
C LYS A 310 -1.75 3.62 11.78
N PHE A 311 -0.72 3.15 11.11
CA PHE A 311 -0.56 1.77 10.71
C PHE A 311 0.02 0.95 11.86
N ASP A 312 -0.71 -0.06 12.31
CA ASP A 312 -0.29 -1.04 13.30
C ASP A 312 -0.08 -2.42 12.62
N PRO A 313 1.16 -2.96 12.61
CA PRO A 313 1.43 -4.30 12.07
C PRO A 313 0.57 -5.41 12.68
N SER A 314 0.14 -5.28 13.95
CA SER A 314 -0.68 -6.30 14.62
C SER A 314 -2.09 -6.41 14.03
N GLU A 315 -2.64 -5.31 13.50
CA GLU A 315 -3.90 -5.32 12.75
C GLU A 315 -3.75 -6.15 11.47
N LEU A 316 -2.62 -6.02 10.77
CA LEU A 316 -2.34 -6.80 9.57
C LEU A 316 -2.26 -8.30 9.89
N ASP A 317 -1.65 -8.69 11.01
CA ASP A 317 -1.61 -10.08 11.47
C ASP A 317 -3.00 -10.63 11.75
N ALA A 318 -3.86 -9.85 12.40
CA ALA A 318 -5.23 -10.23 12.70
C ALA A 318 -6.07 -10.43 11.43
N LEU A 319 -5.94 -9.51 10.47
CA LEU A 319 -6.60 -9.63 9.16
C LEU A 319 -6.11 -10.86 8.39
N ASN A 320 -4.80 -11.12 8.42
CA ASN A 320 -4.22 -12.28 7.74
C ASN A 320 -4.74 -13.61 8.29
N ARG A 321 -4.77 -13.75 9.62
CA ARG A 321 -5.39 -14.91 10.30
C ARG A 321 -6.84 -15.08 9.88
N SER A 322 -7.65 -14.02 9.99
CA SER A 322 -9.08 -14.08 9.64
C SER A 322 -9.28 -14.58 8.19
N LEU A 323 -8.49 -14.07 7.23
CA LEU A 323 -8.55 -14.56 5.85
C LEU A 323 -8.23 -16.05 5.72
N LEU A 324 -7.14 -16.52 6.34
CA LEU A 324 -6.77 -17.94 6.27
C LEU A 324 -7.82 -18.83 6.93
N HIS A 325 -8.34 -18.41 8.08
CA HIS A 325 -9.32 -19.17 8.86
C HIS A 325 -10.65 -19.34 8.08
N GLU A 326 -11.03 -18.35 7.29
CA GLU A 326 -12.27 -18.34 6.52
C GLU A 326 -12.10 -18.88 5.10
N MET A 327 -10.87 -18.93 4.57
CA MET A 327 -10.59 -19.31 3.18
C MET A 327 -11.13 -20.71 2.83
N PRO A 328 -12.00 -20.82 1.81
CA PRO A 328 -12.52 -22.10 1.34
C PRO A 328 -11.42 -23.00 0.79
N PHE A 329 -11.59 -24.32 0.93
CA PHE A 329 -10.63 -25.30 0.43
C PHE A 329 -10.30 -25.12 -1.07
N GLU A 330 -11.31 -24.85 -1.90
CA GLU A 330 -11.13 -24.67 -3.35
C GLU A 330 -10.16 -23.52 -3.70
N LYS A 331 -10.14 -22.43 -2.91
CA LYS A 331 -9.21 -21.31 -3.14
C LYS A 331 -7.78 -21.66 -2.77
N VAL A 332 -7.58 -22.49 -1.74
CA VAL A 332 -6.24 -22.83 -1.22
C VAL A 332 -5.65 -24.09 -1.87
N LYS A 333 -6.50 -24.95 -2.45
CA LYS A 333 -6.12 -26.25 -3.01
C LYS A 333 -4.89 -26.20 -3.92
N PRO A 334 -4.76 -25.27 -4.89
CA PRO A 334 -3.55 -25.22 -5.73
C PRO A 334 -2.25 -24.96 -4.93
N ARG A 335 -2.35 -24.20 -3.84
CA ARG A 335 -1.21 -23.89 -2.96
C ARG A 335 -0.82 -25.10 -2.10
N LEU A 336 -1.80 -25.89 -1.67
CA LEU A 336 -1.57 -27.15 -0.95
C LEU A 336 -0.93 -28.20 -1.87
N GLU A 337 -1.43 -28.32 -3.10
CA GLU A 337 -0.89 -29.24 -4.10
C GLU A 337 0.58 -28.91 -4.45
N ALA A 338 0.93 -27.61 -4.51
CA ALA A 338 2.31 -27.18 -4.70
C ALA A 338 3.26 -27.61 -3.57
N LEU A 339 2.74 -27.90 -2.38
CA LEU A 339 3.48 -28.44 -1.24
C LEU A 339 3.41 -29.98 -1.16
N GLY A 340 2.79 -30.63 -2.14
CA GLY A 340 2.56 -32.08 -2.14
C GLY A 340 1.42 -32.53 -1.21
N ILE A 341 0.61 -31.60 -0.69
CA ILE A 341 -0.55 -31.89 0.16
C ILE A 341 -1.76 -32.08 -0.75
N CYS A 342 -2.00 -33.32 -1.17
CA CYS A 342 -3.06 -33.66 -2.12
C CYS A 342 -3.84 -34.93 -1.73
N GLY A 343 -4.88 -35.25 -2.50
CA GLY A 343 -5.71 -36.45 -2.31
C GLY A 343 -6.84 -36.29 -1.31
N ALA A 344 -7.48 -37.42 -0.95
CA ALA A 344 -8.75 -37.45 -0.23
C ALA A 344 -8.72 -36.83 1.18
N LYS A 345 -7.53 -36.69 1.79
CA LYS A 345 -7.37 -36.08 3.12
C LYS A 345 -7.07 -34.58 3.08
N ALA A 346 -6.77 -34.00 1.92
CA ALA A 346 -6.29 -32.62 1.82
C ALA A 346 -7.34 -31.60 2.31
N GLU A 347 -8.61 -31.80 1.95
CA GLU A 347 -9.70 -30.92 2.40
C GLU A 347 -9.92 -31.00 3.90
N SER A 348 -10.07 -32.22 4.44
CA SER A 348 -10.24 -32.44 5.88
C SER A 348 -9.05 -31.91 6.68
N PHE A 349 -7.84 -32.05 6.14
CA PHE A 349 -6.64 -31.48 6.73
C PHE A 349 -6.69 -29.96 6.76
N TRP A 350 -7.00 -29.30 5.64
CA TRP A 350 -7.15 -27.84 5.59
C TRP A 350 -8.16 -27.33 6.60
N LEU A 351 -9.36 -27.93 6.63
CA LEU A 351 -10.43 -27.53 7.55
C LEU A 351 -10.03 -27.69 9.01
N ALA A 352 -9.27 -28.74 9.35
CA ALA A 352 -8.78 -28.96 10.70
C ALA A 352 -7.76 -27.90 11.13
N VAL A 353 -6.83 -27.50 10.24
CA VAL A 353 -5.68 -26.68 10.63
C VAL A 353 -5.87 -25.18 10.40
N ARG A 354 -6.70 -24.78 9.43
CA ARG A 354 -6.79 -23.39 8.95
C ARG A 354 -7.08 -22.38 10.06
N GLY A 355 -7.85 -22.75 11.08
CA GLY A 355 -8.19 -21.90 12.23
C GLY A 355 -7.04 -21.61 13.21
N ASN A 356 -5.84 -22.14 12.93
CA ASN A 356 -4.64 -22.00 13.77
C ASN A 356 -3.43 -21.49 12.96
N LEU A 357 -3.66 -20.93 11.76
CA LEU A 357 -2.57 -20.48 10.89
C LEU A 357 -2.41 -18.96 11.01
N ASP A 358 -1.19 -18.50 11.33
CA ASP A 358 -0.83 -17.09 11.24
C ASP A 358 -0.43 -16.73 9.81
N ARG A 359 0.25 -17.67 9.14
CA ARG A 359 0.68 -17.60 7.74
C ARG A 359 0.37 -18.92 7.04
N PHE A 360 0.20 -18.85 5.73
CA PHE A 360 -0.01 -20.07 4.93
C PHE A 360 1.14 -21.06 5.08
N SER A 361 2.39 -20.59 5.24
CA SER A 361 3.57 -21.44 5.43
C SER A 361 3.45 -22.40 6.62
N ASP A 362 2.68 -22.03 7.65
CA ASP A 362 2.46 -22.83 8.87
C ASP A 362 1.78 -24.16 8.56
N VAL A 363 1.11 -24.28 7.41
CA VAL A 363 0.50 -25.52 6.95
C VAL A 363 1.51 -26.66 6.81
N SER A 364 2.76 -26.34 6.44
CA SER A 364 3.81 -27.35 6.26
C SER A 364 4.18 -28.00 7.60
N HIS A 365 4.21 -27.20 8.67
CA HIS A 365 4.44 -27.70 10.02
C HIS A 365 3.32 -28.66 10.44
N TRP A 366 2.06 -28.25 10.28
CA TRP A 366 0.92 -29.10 10.63
C TRP A 366 0.81 -30.34 9.75
N TRP A 367 1.21 -30.25 8.48
CA TRP A 367 1.28 -31.40 7.59
C TRP A 367 2.33 -32.40 8.06
N GLN A 368 3.50 -31.95 8.50
CA GLN A 368 4.51 -32.82 9.13
C GLN A 368 3.95 -33.48 10.39
N VAL A 369 3.22 -32.74 11.23
CA VAL A 369 2.55 -33.28 12.43
C VAL A 369 1.50 -34.33 12.07
N VAL A 370 0.84 -34.24 10.92
CA VAL A 370 -0.19 -35.21 10.51
C VAL A 370 0.39 -36.41 9.77
N SER A 371 1.34 -36.18 8.86
CA SER A 371 1.81 -37.16 7.88
C SER A 371 3.19 -37.74 8.16
N GLY A 372 4.01 -37.04 8.94
CA GLY A 372 5.38 -37.44 9.26
C GLY A 372 5.58 -37.88 10.71
N ASP A 373 6.83 -38.20 11.02
CA ASP A 373 7.29 -38.44 12.39
C ASP A 373 7.45 -37.12 13.14
N LEU A 374 7.22 -37.16 14.45
CA LEU A 374 7.49 -36.01 15.31
C LEU A 374 9.02 -35.84 15.42
N PRO A 375 9.54 -34.62 15.21
CA PRO A 375 11.00 -34.40 15.13
C PRO A 375 11.71 -34.66 16.47
N GLU A 376 11.02 -34.48 17.59
CA GLU A 376 11.54 -34.74 18.94
C GLU A 376 10.52 -35.47 19.80
N ALA A 377 11.02 -36.27 20.75
CA ALA A 377 10.17 -36.88 21.76
C ALA A 377 9.59 -35.79 22.68
N PRO A 378 8.30 -35.84 23.01
CA PRO A 378 7.65 -34.81 23.81
C PRO A 378 8.26 -34.75 25.22
N ASP A 379 8.50 -33.52 25.69
CA ASP A 379 8.93 -33.27 27.07
C ASP A 379 7.74 -33.52 28.03
N LEU A 380 7.68 -34.75 28.55
CA LEU A 380 6.67 -35.21 29.49
C LEU A 380 7.33 -35.52 30.83
N SER A 381 6.69 -35.07 31.91
CA SER A 381 7.05 -35.49 33.27
C SER A 381 6.91 -37.02 33.41
N GLY A 382 7.58 -37.62 34.41
CA GLY A 382 7.50 -39.07 34.63
C GLY A 382 6.06 -39.56 34.83
N GLU A 383 5.27 -38.82 35.61
CA GLU A 383 3.85 -39.11 35.85
C GLU A 383 3.02 -38.98 34.56
N ASP A 384 3.29 -37.97 33.73
CA ASP A 384 2.59 -37.77 32.47
C ASP A 384 2.95 -38.82 31.43
N ARG A 385 4.20 -39.29 31.42
CA ARG A 385 4.65 -40.35 30.52
C ARG A 385 3.93 -41.66 30.81
N ASP A 386 3.82 -42.05 32.08
CA ASP A 386 3.10 -43.26 32.47
C ASP A 386 1.60 -43.13 32.18
N PHE A 387 1.01 -41.96 32.46
CA PHE A 387 -0.36 -41.64 32.08
C PHE A 387 -0.61 -41.78 30.58
N VAL A 388 0.25 -41.19 29.74
CA VAL A 388 0.11 -41.25 28.27
C VAL A 388 0.25 -42.70 27.78
N ARG A 389 1.19 -43.48 28.32
CA ARG A 389 1.33 -44.91 27.97
C ARG A 389 0.05 -45.68 28.26
N HIS A 390 -0.55 -45.45 29.42
CA HIS A 390 -1.83 -46.08 29.79
C HIS A 390 -2.97 -45.60 28.91
N ALA A 391 -2.99 -44.32 28.53
CA ALA A 391 -3.98 -43.78 27.61
C ALA A 391 -3.89 -44.45 26.22
N PHE A 392 -2.68 -44.70 25.73
CA PHE A 392 -2.46 -45.37 24.44
C PHE A 392 -2.92 -46.83 24.44
N ASP A 393 -2.85 -47.52 25.59
CA ASP A 393 -3.39 -48.88 25.74
C ASP A 393 -4.93 -48.92 25.60
N LEU A 394 -5.60 -47.78 25.75
CA LEU A 394 -7.06 -47.61 25.65
C LEU A 394 -7.52 -47.12 24.26
N LEU A 395 -6.62 -47.03 23.27
CA LEU A 395 -6.98 -46.60 21.92
C LEU A 395 -8.02 -47.55 21.30
N PRO A 396 -9.13 -47.02 20.74
CA PRO A 396 -10.16 -47.84 20.12
C PRO A 396 -9.67 -48.45 18.78
N PRO A 397 -10.23 -49.59 18.36
CA PRO A 397 -9.95 -50.16 17.05
C PRO A 397 -10.46 -49.27 15.91
N GLU A 398 -9.92 -49.46 14.71
CA GLU A 398 -10.44 -48.83 13.49
C GLU A 398 -11.80 -49.40 13.07
N PRO A 399 -12.62 -48.64 12.31
CA PRO A 399 -12.33 -47.34 11.69
C PRO A 399 -12.45 -46.15 12.65
N TRP A 400 -11.55 -45.17 12.51
CA TRP A 400 -11.61 -43.91 13.25
C TRP A 400 -12.44 -42.84 12.52
N ASN A 401 -13.18 -42.05 13.30
CA ASN A 401 -14.03 -40.96 12.83
C ASN A 401 -14.10 -39.83 13.88
N GLY A 402 -14.92 -38.81 13.65
CA GLY A 402 -15.03 -37.64 14.56
C GLY A 402 -15.46 -37.96 15.99
N GLN A 403 -16.03 -39.15 16.25
CA GLN A 403 -16.44 -39.58 17.60
C GLN A 403 -15.30 -40.31 18.35
N THR A 404 -14.26 -40.76 17.64
CA THR A 404 -13.13 -41.53 18.20
C THR A 404 -12.45 -40.83 19.36
N TRP A 405 -12.14 -39.54 19.22
CA TRP A 405 -11.47 -38.75 20.27
C TRP A 405 -12.29 -38.69 21.56
N LYS A 406 -13.60 -38.44 21.45
CA LYS A 406 -14.49 -38.38 22.60
C LYS A 406 -14.58 -39.74 23.29
N SER A 407 -14.80 -40.82 22.54
CA SER A 407 -14.89 -42.18 23.10
C SER A 407 -13.57 -42.61 23.77
N TRP A 408 -12.43 -42.31 23.14
CA TRP A 408 -11.12 -42.61 23.72
C TRP A 408 -10.87 -41.81 25.01
N THR A 409 -11.06 -40.50 24.98
CA THR A 409 -10.81 -39.64 26.15
C THR A 409 -11.76 -39.91 27.31
N GLU A 410 -12.99 -40.36 27.06
CA GLU A 410 -13.92 -40.84 28.10
C GLU A 410 -13.41 -42.12 28.78
N ALA A 411 -12.88 -43.08 28.01
CA ALA A 411 -12.27 -44.29 28.55
C ALA A 411 -11.01 -43.97 29.39
N VAL A 412 -10.13 -43.12 28.86
CA VAL A 412 -8.92 -42.65 29.57
C VAL A 412 -9.28 -41.92 30.86
N LYS A 413 -10.28 -41.04 30.83
CA LYS A 413 -10.78 -40.33 32.02
C LYS A 413 -11.32 -41.29 33.06
N SER A 414 -12.03 -42.33 32.65
CA SER A 414 -12.62 -43.32 33.56
C SER A 414 -11.56 -44.20 34.22
N ALA A 415 -10.50 -44.55 33.47
CA ALA A 415 -9.39 -45.36 33.98
C ALA A 415 -8.41 -44.58 34.87
N THR A 416 -8.16 -43.30 34.58
CA THR A 416 -7.10 -42.51 35.23
C THR A 416 -7.61 -41.46 36.22
N GLY A 417 -8.89 -41.10 36.15
CA GLY A 417 -9.48 -40.00 36.91
C GLY A 417 -9.06 -38.59 36.47
N ARG A 418 -8.11 -38.44 35.53
CA ARG A 418 -7.63 -37.14 35.06
C ARG A 418 -8.69 -36.39 34.26
N LYS A 419 -8.72 -35.05 34.39
CA LYS A 419 -9.70 -34.16 33.74
C LYS A 419 -9.04 -32.84 33.32
N GLY A 420 -9.72 -32.12 32.42
CA GLY A 420 -9.30 -30.77 31.99
C GLY A 420 -7.88 -30.76 31.44
N LYS A 421 -7.07 -29.76 31.83
CA LYS A 421 -5.69 -29.60 31.36
C LYS A 421 -4.82 -30.83 31.61
N ASN A 422 -4.99 -31.52 32.74
CA ASN A 422 -4.18 -32.68 33.13
C ASN A 422 -4.50 -33.94 32.29
N LEU A 423 -5.68 -33.98 31.66
CA LEU A 423 -6.05 -35.01 30.69
C LEU A 423 -5.55 -34.65 29.29
N PHE A 424 -5.85 -33.44 28.82
CA PHE A 424 -5.68 -33.09 27.41
C PHE A 424 -4.27 -32.60 27.04
N MET A 425 -3.56 -31.90 27.94
CA MET A 425 -2.24 -31.35 27.62
C MET A 425 -1.19 -32.45 27.37
N PRO A 426 -1.07 -33.48 28.22
CA PRO A 426 -0.10 -34.56 27.96
C PRO A 426 -0.42 -35.35 26.70
N LEU A 427 -1.71 -35.60 26.42
CA LEU A 427 -2.14 -36.25 25.18
C LEU A 427 -1.83 -35.39 23.95
N ARG A 428 -2.02 -34.06 24.03
CA ARG A 428 -1.64 -33.14 22.96
C ARG A 428 -0.15 -33.24 22.67
N LEU A 429 0.69 -33.08 23.69
CA LEU A 429 2.14 -33.15 23.56
C LEU A 429 2.56 -34.50 22.96
N ALA A 430 1.98 -35.61 23.43
CA ALA A 430 2.25 -36.93 22.88
C ALA A 430 1.87 -37.06 21.40
N LEU A 431 0.71 -36.53 21.01
CA LEU A 431 0.20 -36.67 19.65
C LEU A 431 0.81 -35.68 18.68
N THR A 432 1.15 -34.47 19.10
CA THR A 432 1.54 -33.39 18.18
C THR A 432 2.91 -32.80 18.45
N GLY A 433 3.53 -33.08 19.60
CA GLY A 433 4.74 -32.42 20.05
C GLY A 433 4.56 -30.93 20.37
N GLN A 434 3.31 -30.43 20.42
CA GLN A 434 2.99 -29.01 20.58
C GLN A 434 2.08 -28.80 21.78
N ALA A 435 2.27 -27.72 22.55
CA ALA A 435 1.40 -27.40 23.67
C ALA A 435 0.04 -26.79 23.23
N HIS A 436 -0.02 -26.26 22.01
CA HIS A 436 -1.17 -25.57 21.44
C HIS A 436 -1.36 -25.98 19.97
N GLY A 437 -2.51 -25.63 19.38
CA GLY A 437 -2.80 -25.86 17.97
C GLY A 437 -4.21 -26.44 17.71
N PRO A 438 -4.43 -27.03 16.52
CA PRO A 438 -5.71 -27.51 16.06
C PRO A 438 -6.40 -28.50 16.99
N GLU A 439 -7.70 -28.67 16.77
CA GLU A 439 -8.52 -29.62 17.51
C GLU A 439 -7.99 -31.04 17.36
N LEU A 440 -7.71 -31.68 18.49
CA LEU A 440 -7.11 -33.03 18.50
C LEU A 440 -8.06 -34.08 17.94
N ALA A 441 -9.36 -33.84 18.02
CA ALA A 441 -10.35 -34.74 17.44
C ALA A 441 -10.16 -34.88 15.92
N ASP A 442 -9.98 -33.77 15.23
CA ASP A 442 -9.78 -33.75 13.78
C ASP A 442 -8.39 -34.27 13.40
N LEU A 443 -7.36 -33.83 14.14
CA LEU A 443 -5.98 -34.31 13.91
C LEU A 443 -5.83 -35.82 14.12
N LEU A 444 -6.47 -36.40 15.14
CA LEU A 444 -6.37 -37.83 15.43
C LEU A 444 -6.81 -38.68 14.24
N VAL A 445 -7.93 -38.34 13.61
CA VAL A 445 -8.47 -39.05 12.44
C VAL A 445 -7.52 -38.92 11.24
N LEU A 446 -6.90 -37.75 11.07
CA LEU A 446 -5.96 -37.50 9.98
C LEU A 446 -4.65 -38.29 10.15
N VAL A 447 -4.10 -38.29 11.37
CA VAL A 447 -2.88 -39.01 11.77
C VAL A 447 -3.06 -40.53 11.58
N GLY A 448 -4.19 -41.07 12.03
CA GLY A 448 -4.53 -42.50 11.92
C GLY A 448 -3.86 -43.39 12.97
N LEU A 449 -4.39 -44.60 13.15
CA LEU A 449 -4.05 -45.50 14.27
C LEU A 449 -2.57 -45.84 14.33
N GLU A 450 -1.98 -46.27 13.21
CA GLU A 450 -0.59 -46.73 13.17
C GLU A 450 0.40 -45.62 13.55
N ARG A 451 0.21 -44.41 13.01
CA ARG A 451 1.06 -43.26 13.34
C ARG A 451 0.77 -42.72 14.74
N THR A 452 -0.46 -42.80 15.22
CA THR A 452 -0.74 -42.49 16.63
C THR A 452 0.03 -43.45 17.53
N LYS A 453 0.01 -44.76 17.28
CA LYS A 453 0.75 -45.74 18.09
C LYS A 453 2.26 -45.52 18.06
N SER A 454 2.84 -45.10 16.93
CA SER A 454 4.28 -44.83 16.85
C SER A 454 4.73 -43.65 17.73
N ARG A 455 3.80 -42.81 18.19
CA ARG A 455 4.04 -41.67 19.08
C ARG A 455 3.99 -42.02 20.56
N ARG A 456 3.92 -43.30 20.91
CA ARG A 456 3.90 -43.75 22.31
C ARG A 456 5.24 -43.43 23.00
N PRO A 457 5.26 -42.71 24.14
CA PRO A 457 6.50 -42.24 24.78
C PRO A 457 7.19 -43.27 25.71
#